data_AF-A0A6M5IWX4-F1
#
_entry.id   AF-A0A6M5IWX4-F1
#
_cell.length_a   1.000
_cell.length_b   1.000
_cell.length_c   1.000
_cell.angle_alpha   90.00
_cell.angle_beta   90.00
_cell.angle_gamma   90.00
#
_symmetry.space_group_name_H-M   'P 1'
#
loop_
_entity.id
_entity.type
_entity.pdbx_description
1 polymer ?
#
loop_
_entity_poly.entity_id
_entity_poly.type
_entity_poly.pdbx_seq_one_letter_code
_entity_poly.pdbx_strand_id
1 'polypeptide(L)'
;MQPALPDLRIERVGTEHPDFARLVAEQEREVMARYSATEPGPPLAPGTPALLATVDGAPVGCVAVARLDDDTGEVRRLYVAPPARRGGLARQLMAAAEALAVELGYRRLRLETGSAQPESLALYRSSGWAEIANYGYYRDAPEVVSMEKTVAAAPPARLFTYDHALRAAPAWWRGALAIVMLVAGYFLTSVVFGAAAVFVDLATGASTVDDLADGIPRLTPVLMLANNLALASLWPIAVLTQWAVFGVRPRWMSSVAGLWRWRWMLRLALVIVPVWVVYVGVSLLLGPLDPIELTGSVVAMLLIVVLTTPFQAAGEEFAARGLVQRAVGSWFRHPGVAFAAGTIVSGALFASAHAAADPWLIAYYFVFGASASLAARATGGLEAPVLVHAVNNVLLLVPTALMGQTDQVFERGEGAGSAFLLLPMALCLGVAAFSGWWARRAGVVTRAPLPPTRTRAPARAAPRSPG
;
A
#
# COMPACT_ATOMS: atom_id res chain seq x y z
N MET A 1 18.12 9.80 -50.35
CA MET A 1 17.01 8.84 -50.41
C MET A 1 17.25 7.81 -49.31
N GLN A 2 16.60 7.93 -48.15
CA GLN A 2 16.70 6.88 -47.11
C GLN A 2 16.03 5.62 -47.68
N PRO A 3 16.65 4.43 -47.59
CA PRO A 3 15.96 3.21 -47.97
C PRO A 3 14.71 3.07 -47.09
N ALA A 4 13.55 2.84 -47.72
CA ALA A 4 12.32 2.54 -46.99
C ALA A 4 12.61 1.35 -46.06
N LEU A 5 12.21 1.46 -44.79
CA LEU A 5 12.27 0.34 -43.87
C LEU A 5 11.35 -0.78 -44.42
N PRO A 6 11.81 -2.04 -44.45
CA PRO A 6 11.00 -3.15 -44.94
C PRO A 6 9.71 -3.28 -44.13
N ASP A 7 8.57 -3.48 -44.81
CA ASP A 7 7.27 -3.62 -44.17
C ASP A 7 7.14 -5.03 -43.58
N LEU A 8 7.34 -5.13 -42.26
CA LEU A 8 7.23 -6.38 -41.51
C LEU A 8 5.87 -6.50 -40.85
N ARG A 9 5.14 -7.55 -41.20
CA ARG A 9 3.86 -7.93 -40.59
C ARG A 9 3.95 -9.32 -39.97
N ILE A 10 3.59 -9.44 -38.69
CA ILE A 10 3.42 -10.74 -38.01
C ILE A 10 1.95 -10.91 -37.69
N GLU A 11 1.32 -11.96 -38.21
CA GLU A 11 -0.11 -12.23 -38.02
C GLU A 11 -0.38 -13.64 -37.52
N ARG A 12 -1.49 -13.79 -36.80
CA ARG A 12 -1.96 -15.09 -36.31
C ARG A 12 -2.66 -15.85 -37.42
N VAL A 13 -2.20 -17.07 -37.67
CA VAL A 13 -2.74 -18.01 -38.65
C VAL A 13 -3.00 -19.37 -37.99
N GLY A 14 -3.75 -20.24 -38.68
CA GLY A 14 -3.81 -21.67 -38.35
C GLY A 14 -2.68 -22.44 -39.03
N THR A 15 -2.34 -23.62 -38.51
CA THR A 15 -1.33 -24.52 -39.10
C THR A 15 -1.62 -24.96 -40.54
N GLU A 16 -2.88 -24.92 -40.94
CA GLU A 16 -3.38 -25.24 -42.27
C GLU A 16 -3.15 -24.12 -43.30
N HIS A 17 -2.66 -22.95 -42.88
CA HIS A 17 -2.35 -21.86 -43.80
C HIS A 17 -1.27 -22.30 -44.80
N PRO A 18 -1.46 -22.12 -46.13
CA PRO A 18 -0.56 -22.69 -47.14
C PRO A 18 0.89 -22.18 -47.01
N ASP A 19 1.08 -20.89 -46.73
CA ASP A 19 2.41 -20.33 -46.51
C ASP A 19 3.08 -20.82 -45.24
N PHE A 20 2.31 -21.05 -44.18
CA PHE A 20 2.84 -21.63 -42.95
C PHE A 20 3.29 -23.07 -43.21
N ALA A 21 2.45 -23.88 -43.85
CA ALA A 21 2.76 -25.26 -44.21
C ALA A 21 4.00 -25.36 -45.11
N ARG A 22 4.13 -24.46 -46.10
CA ARG A 22 5.33 -24.37 -46.96
C ARG A 22 6.59 -24.08 -46.15
N LEU A 23 6.56 -23.09 -45.25
CA LEU A 23 7.70 -22.73 -44.40
C LEU A 23 8.07 -23.85 -43.41
N VAL A 24 7.08 -24.57 -42.88
CA VAL A 24 7.32 -25.77 -42.06
C VAL A 24 8.01 -26.86 -42.87
N ALA A 25 7.57 -27.12 -44.10
CA ALA A 25 8.22 -28.12 -44.96
C ALA A 25 9.66 -27.72 -45.33
N GLU A 26 9.95 -26.43 -45.50
CA GLU A 26 11.32 -25.93 -45.67
C GLU A 26 12.17 -26.14 -44.41
N GLN A 27 11.62 -25.79 -43.23
CA GLN A 27 12.27 -26.03 -41.95
C GLN A 27 12.60 -27.51 -41.75
N GLU A 28 11.65 -28.41 -42.02
CA GLU A 28 11.84 -29.85 -41.87
C GLU A 28 12.98 -30.36 -42.74
N ARG A 29 13.05 -29.93 -44.00
CA ARG A 29 14.15 -30.29 -44.89
C ARG A 29 15.51 -29.84 -44.33
N GLU A 30 15.59 -28.63 -43.80
CA GLU A 30 16.84 -28.10 -43.22
C GLU A 30 17.24 -28.86 -41.95
N VAL A 31 16.29 -29.12 -41.05
CA VAL A 31 16.55 -29.87 -39.81
C VAL A 31 16.92 -31.32 -40.12
N MET A 32 16.19 -32.00 -41.00
CA MET A 32 16.49 -33.38 -41.38
C MET A 32 17.86 -33.50 -42.03
N ALA A 33 18.23 -32.58 -42.92
CA ALA A 33 19.57 -32.55 -43.50
C ALA A 33 20.66 -32.33 -42.43
N ARG A 34 20.42 -31.44 -41.47
CA ARG A 34 21.38 -31.10 -40.40
C ARG A 34 21.62 -32.25 -39.42
N TYR A 35 20.61 -33.07 -39.16
CA TYR A 35 20.67 -34.21 -38.23
C TYR A 35 20.74 -35.57 -38.93
N SER A 36 20.84 -35.59 -40.28
CA SER A 36 20.77 -36.82 -41.09
C SER A 36 19.56 -37.71 -40.74
N ALA A 37 18.43 -37.08 -40.41
CA ALA A 37 17.20 -37.77 -40.04
C ALA A 37 16.49 -38.34 -41.27
N THR A 38 15.98 -39.56 -41.16
CA THR A 38 15.26 -40.25 -42.24
C THR A 38 13.76 -39.97 -42.26
N GLU A 39 13.21 -39.46 -41.15
CA GLU A 39 11.80 -39.16 -40.98
C GLU A 39 11.59 -37.77 -40.38
N PRO A 40 10.49 -37.07 -40.71
CA PRO A 40 10.15 -35.80 -40.09
C PRO A 40 9.73 -36.01 -38.63
N GLY A 41 9.89 -34.95 -37.83
CA GLY A 41 9.40 -34.97 -36.46
C GLY A 41 7.87 -34.98 -36.36
N PRO A 42 7.32 -35.17 -35.15
CA PRO A 42 5.88 -35.27 -34.96
C PRO A 42 5.12 -34.09 -35.59
N PRO A 43 3.99 -34.32 -36.28
CA PRO A 43 3.23 -33.25 -36.90
C PRO A 43 2.66 -32.27 -35.86
N LEU A 44 2.26 -31.09 -36.32
CA LEU A 44 1.41 -30.20 -35.53
C LEU A 44 -0.05 -30.67 -35.65
N ALA A 45 -0.80 -30.62 -34.56
CA ALA A 45 -2.23 -30.88 -34.61
C ALA A 45 -2.94 -29.79 -35.45
N PRO A 46 -3.95 -30.13 -36.26
CA PRO A 46 -4.75 -29.13 -36.98
C PRO A 46 -5.32 -28.06 -36.04
N GLY A 47 -5.38 -26.81 -36.49
CA GLY A 47 -5.86 -25.68 -35.68
C GLY A 47 -4.91 -25.25 -34.56
N THR A 48 -3.67 -25.76 -34.51
CA THR A 48 -2.67 -25.24 -33.56
C THR A 48 -2.42 -23.76 -33.84
N PRO A 49 -2.50 -22.86 -32.84
CA PRO A 49 -2.20 -21.45 -33.04
C PRO A 49 -0.78 -21.23 -33.58
N ALA A 50 -0.68 -20.48 -34.68
CA ALA A 50 0.57 -20.19 -35.34
C ALA A 50 0.69 -18.71 -35.70
N LEU A 51 1.92 -18.27 -35.96
CA LEU A 51 2.26 -16.93 -36.40
C LEU A 51 3.01 -17.03 -37.73
N LEU A 52 2.66 -16.16 -38.67
CA LEU A 52 3.31 -15.99 -39.96
C LEU A 52 3.93 -14.60 -40.02
N ALA A 53 5.21 -14.52 -40.40
CA ALA A 53 5.92 -13.28 -40.64
C ALA A 53 6.08 -13.04 -42.15
N THR A 54 5.64 -11.87 -42.59
CA THR A 54 5.67 -11.41 -43.97
C THR A 54 6.50 -10.14 -44.05
N VAL A 55 7.48 -10.10 -44.96
CA VAL A 55 8.32 -8.93 -45.24
C VAL A 55 8.07 -8.50 -46.68
N ASP A 56 7.66 -7.25 -46.89
CA ASP A 56 7.35 -6.69 -48.22
C ASP A 56 6.39 -7.59 -49.03
N GLY A 57 5.40 -8.17 -48.34
CA GLY A 57 4.39 -9.07 -48.94
C GLY A 57 4.84 -10.53 -49.11
N ALA A 58 6.11 -10.87 -48.84
CA ALA A 58 6.61 -12.24 -48.94
C ALA A 58 6.62 -12.97 -47.58
N PRO A 59 6.02 -14.16 -47.45
CA PRO A 59 6.06 -14.96 -46.22
C PRO A 59 7.44 -15.59 -46.02
N VAL A 60 8.14 -15.14 -44.99
CA VAL A 60 9.57 -15.43 -44.75
C VAL A 60 9.88 -16.01 -43.38
N GLY A 61 8.90 -16.12 -42.47
CA GLY A 61 9.13 -16.76 -41.18
C GLY A 61 7.86 -17.26 -40.52
N CYS A 62 7.99 -18.21 -39.61
CA CYS A 62 6.86 -18.78 -38.89
C CYS A 62 7.25 -19.32 -37.51
N VAL A 63 6.24 -19.50 -36.65
CA VAL A 63 6.34 -20.21 -35.37
C VAL A 63 4.95 -20.69 -34.94
N ALA A 64 4.87 -21.85 -34.28
CA ALA A 64 3.64 -22.36 -33.68
C ALA A 64 3.74 -22.42 -32.14
N VAL A 65 2.61 -22.25 -31.47
CA VAL A 65 2.46 -22.46 -30.03
C VAL A 65 1.45 -23.60 -29.81
N ALA A 66 1.97 -24.80 -29.58
CA ALA A 66 1.18 -25.99 -29.32
C ALA A 66 0.82 -26.11 -27.84
N ARG A 67 -0.29 -26.76 -27.51
CA ARG A 67 -0.62 -27.09 -26.12
C ARG A 67 0.24 -28.25 -25.64
N LEU A 68 0.99 -28.06 -24.54
CA LEU A 68 1.67 -29.15 -23.84
C LEU A 68 0.80 -29.68 -22.70
N ASP A 69 0.26 -28.77 -21.88
CA ASP A 69 -0.69 -29.07 -20.81
C ASP A 69 -1.64 -27.86 -20.57
N ASP A 70 -2.29 -27.80 -19.41
CA ASP A 70 -3.24 -26.73 -19.07
C ASP A 70 -2.59 -25.37 -18.80
N ASP A 71 -1.29 -25.32 -18.44
CA ASP A 71 -0.60 -24.08 -18.09
C ASP A 71 0.67 -23.80 -18.92
N THR A 72 1.08 -24.76 -19.75
CA THR A 72 2.30 -24.71 -20.53
C THR A 72 2.00 -24.88 -22.02
N GLY A 73 2.43 -23.88 -22.79
CA GLY A 73 2.51 -23.98 -24.25
C GLY A 73 3.89 -24.45 -24.68
N GLU A 74 3.99 -25.01 -25.88
CA GLU A 74 5.23 -25.43 -26.49
C GLU A 74 5.48 -24.67 -27.79
N VAL A 75 6.63 -24.00 -27.88
CA VAL A 75 7.08 -23.37 -29.11
C VAL A 75 7.58 -24.45 -30.06
N ARG A 76 6.92 -24.59 -31.20
CA ARG A 76 7.29 -25.56 -32.24
C ARG A 76 7.44 -24.84 -33.57
N ARG A 77 8.21 -25.43 -34.48
CA ARG A 77 8.32 -24.99 -35.88
C ARG A 77 8.75 -23.53 -36.06
N LEU A 78 9.62 -23.01 -35.18
CA LEU A 78 10.26 -21.72 -35.41
C LEU A 78 11.16 -21.81 -36.65
N TYR A 79 10.94 -20.94 -37.63
CA TYR A 79 11.74 -20.90 -38.85
C TYR A 79 11.79 -19.49 -39.43
N VAL A 80 12.92 -19.16 -40.04
CA VAL A 80 13.10 -17.97 -40.87
C VAL A 80 13.81 -18.40 -42.15
N ALA A 81 13.23 -18.07 -43.29
CA ALA A 81 13.78 -18.37 -44.62
C ALA A 81 15.18 -17.76 -44.77
N PRO A 82 16.14 -18.46 -45.41
CA PRO A 82 17.53 -18.01 -45.51
C PRO A 82 17.73 -16.55 -45.95
N PRO A 83 16.99 -16.02 -46.96
CA PRO A 83 17.14 -14.63 -47.38
C PRO A 83 16.76 -13.59 -46.32
N ALA A 84 15.93 -13.95 -45.33
CA ALA A 84 15.44 -13.07 -44.27
C ALA A 84 16.16 -13.26 -42.92
N ARG A 85 17.22 -14.07 -42.87
CA ARG A 85 18.02 -14.29 -41.65
C ARG A 85 18.91 -13.09 -41.33
N ARG A 86 19.43 -13.06 -40.10
CA ARG A 86 20.35 -12.03 -39.58
C ARG A 86 19.76 -10.60 -39.47
N GLY A 87 18.45 -10.43 -39.69
CA GLY A 87 17.70 -9.17 -39.44
C GLY A 87 16.94 -9.12 -38.11
N GLY A 88 17.15 -10.07 -37.19
CA GLY A 88 16.46 -10.12 -35.89
C GLY A 88 15.03 -10.68 -35.93
N LEU A 89 14.53 -11.13 -37.09
CA LEU A 89 13.16 -11.62 -37.25
C LEU A 89 12.81 -12.79 -36.31
N ALA A 90 13.73 -13.73 -36.09
CA ALA A 90 13.50 -14.84 -35.15
C ALA A 90 13.23 -14.36 -33.72
N ARG A 91 13.89 -13.28 -33.28
CA ARG A 91 13.64 -12.68 -31.96
C ARG A 91 12.25 -12.03 -31.90
N GLN A 92 11.81 -11.40 -32.99
CA GLN A 92 10.48 -10.81 -33.08
C GLN A 92 9.38 -11.87 -33.10
N LEU A 93 9.58 -12.97 -33.84
CA LEU A 93 8.68 -14.14 -33.82
C LEU A 93 8.60 -14.77 -32.43
N MET A 94 9.72 -14.90 -31.71
CA MET A 94 9.71 -15.39 -30.34
C MET A 94 8.96 -14.45 -29.38
N ALA A 95 9.17 -13.13 -29.47
CA ALA A 95 8.43 -12.17 -28.66
C ALA A 95 6.92 -12.21 -28.97
N ALA A 96 6.54 -12.39 -30.23
CA ALA A 96 5.15 -12.57 -30.64
C ALA A 96 4.57 -13.91 -30.14
N ALA A 97 5.35 -15.00 -30.14
CA ALA A 97 4.96 -16.28 -29.58
C ALA A 97 4.74 -16.21 -28.06
N GLU A 98 5.60 -15.47 -27.35
CA GLU A 98 5.43 -15.18 -25.92
C GLU A 98 4.13 -14.42 -25.64
N ALA A 99 3.81 -13.39 -26.45
CA ALA A 99 2.54 -12.67 -26.34
C ALA A 99 1.33 -13.57 -26.63
N LEU A 100 1.40 -14.36 -27.72
CA LEU A 100 0.36 -15.32 -28.08
C LEU A 100 0.12 -16.35 -26.95
N ALA A 101 1.18 -16.81 -26.29
CA ALA A 101 1.07 -17.75 -25.18
C ALA A 101 0.30 -17.16 -23.99
N VAL A 102 0.50 -15.87 -23.69
CA VAL A 102 -0.27 -15.14 -22.67
C VAL A 102 -1.74 -15.03 -23.08
N GLU A 103 -2.03 -14.71 -24.33
CA GLU A 103 -3.40 -14.66 -24.86
C GLU A 103 -4.12 -16.01 -24.79
N LEU A 104 -3.38 -17.11 -25.01
CA LEU A 104 -3.87 -18.49 -24.91
C LEU A 104 -4.01 -18.98 -23.46
N GLY A 105 -3.61 -18.18 -22.47
CA GLY A 105 -3.73 -18.51 -21.05
C GLY A 105 -2.57 -19.32 -20.46
N TYR A 106 -1.49 -19.53 -21.22
CA TYR A 106 -0.30 -20.23 -20.73
C TYR A 106 0.52 -19.33 -19.79
N ARG A 107 1.11 -19.95 -18.76
CA ARG A 107 2.01 -19.30 -17.81
C ARG A 107 3.46 -19.50 -18.19
N ARG A 108 3.77 -20.60 -18.85
CA ARG A 108 5.10 -20.99 -19.29
C ARG A 108 5.07 -21.38 -20.76
N LEU A 109 6.20 -21.17 -21.42
CA LEU A 109 6.50 -21.79 -22.69
C LEU A 109 7.69 -22.73 -22.53
N ARG A 110 7.63 -23.86 -23.22
CA ARG A 110 8.76 -24.78 -23.40
C ARG A 110 9.13 -24.91 -24.87
N LEU A 111 10.35 -25.37 -25.14
CA LEU A 111 10.80 -25.75 -26.47
C LEU A 111 11.84 -26.86 -26.39
N GLU A 112 11.98 -27.60 -27.49
CA GLU A 112 13.12 -28.46 -27.78
C GLU A 112 13.95 -27.83 -28.90
N THR A 113 15.27 -27.88 -28.78
CA THR A 113 16.20 -27.55 -29.86
C THR A 113 17.36 -28.55 -29.84
N GLY A 114 18.05 -28.70 -30.96
CA GLY A 114 19.18 -29.62 -31.03
C GLY A 114 20.52 -28.90 -30.87
N SER A 115 21.52 -29.60 -30.31
CA SER A 115 22.86 -29.11 -30.02
C SER A 115 23.63 -28.68 -31.27
N ALA A 116 23.32 -29.26 -32.43
CA ALA A 116 23.89 -28.86 -33.71
C ALA A 116 23.31 -27.53 -34.25
N GLN A 117 22.39 -26.86 -33.53
CA GLN A 117 21.81 -25.55 -33.86
C GLN A 117 22.29 -24.42 -32.90
N PRO A 118 23.58 -24.04 -32.93
CA PRO A 118 24.13 -23.02 -32.01
C PRO A 118 23.46 -21.65 -32.16
N GLU A 119 22.93 -21.31 -33.34
CA GLU A 119 22.21 -20.04 -33.56
C GLU A 119 20.91 -19.96 -32.76
N SER A 120 20.17 -21.08 -32.68
CA SER A 120 18.93 -21.19 -31.91
C SER A 120 19.22 -21.14 -30.41
N LEU A 121 20.23 -21.89 -29.94
CA LEU A 121 20.67 -21.85 -28.54
C LEU A 121 21.10 -20.44 -28.11
N ALA A 122 21.87 -19.74 -28.95
CA ALA A 122 22.26 -18.36 -28.68
C ALA A 122 21.05 -17.42 -28.61
N LEU A 123 20.09 -17.57 -29.52
CA LEU A 123 18.84 -16.81 -29.50
C LEU A 123 18.08 -17.02 -28.18
N TYR A 124 17.81 -18.27 -27.80
CA TYR A 124 17.00 -18.58 -26.62
C TYR A 124 17.67 -18.13 -25.32
N ARG A 125 18.97 -18.43 -25.15
CA ARG A 125 19.75 -17.98 -23.98
C ARG A 125 19.77 -16.45 -23.88
N SER A 126 20.01 -15.74 -25.00
CA SER A 126 19.98 -14.27 -25.01
C SER A 126 18.58 -13.69 -24.78
N SER A 127 17.52 -14.47 -24.98
CA SER A 127 16.13 -14.08 -24.81
C SER A 127 15.54 -14.52 -23.46
N GLY A 128 16.38 -15.00 -22.54
CA GLY A 128 16.01 -15.31 -21.15
C GLY A 128 15.37 -16.68 -20.93
N TRP A 129 15.58 -17.63 -21.85
CA TRP A 129 15.16 -19.02 -21.67
C TRP A 129 16.16 -19.78 -20.80
N ALA A 130 15.66 -20.65 -19.93
CA ALA A 130 16.47 -21.50 -19.05
C ALA A 130 16.41 -22.95 -19.51
N GLU A 131 17.55 -23.66 -19.47
CA GLU A 131 17.60 -25.10 -19.77
C GLU A 131 16.89 -25.90 -18.67
N ILE A 132 16.16 -26.94 -19.07
CA ILE A 132 15.42 -27.87 -18.20
C ILE A 132 15.76 -29.31 -18.57
N ALA A 133 15.31 -30.27 -17.75
CA ALA A 133 15.37 -31.67 -18.13
C ALA A 133 14.62 -31.91 -19.45
N ASN A 134 15.20 -32.75 -20.32
CA ASN A 134 14.61 -33.07 -21.60
C ASN A 134 13.22 -33.72 -21.44
N TYR A 135 12.28 -33.32 -22.28
CA TYR A 135 10.89 -33.76 -22.24
C TYR A 135 10.40 -34.09 -23.66
N GLY A 136 9.19 -34.62 -23.82
CA GLY A 136 8.59 -34.77 -25.14
C GLY A 136 9.16 -35.96 -25.95
N TYR A 137 9.06 -35.83 -27.28
CA TYR A 137 9.33 -36.92 -28.22
C TYR A 137 10.83 -37.27 -28.31
N TYR A 138 11.72 -36.27 -28.21
CA TYR A 138 13.15 -36.46 -28.35
C TYR A 138 13.90 -36.49 -27.03
N ARG A 139 13.21 -36.73 -25.91
CA ARG A 139 13.79 -36.61 -24.56
C ARG A 139 15.07 -37.43 -24.34
N ASP A 140 15.15 -38.59 -24.98
CA ASP A 140 16.23 -39.58 -24.84
C ASP A 140 17.33 -39.39 -25.90
N ALA A 141 17.17 -38.44 -26.83
CA ALA A 141 18.16 -38.14 -27.85
C ALA A 141 19.32 -37.32 -27.25
N PRO A 142 20.59 -37.74 -27.42
CA PRO A 142 21.74 -37.09 -26.79
C PRO A 142 22.00 -35.66 -27.28
N GLU A 143 21.43 -35.31 -28.43
CA GLU A 143 21.62 -34.03 -29.09
C GLU A 143 20.52 -33.02 -28.74
N VAL A 144 19.51 -33.36 -27.94
CA VAL A 144 18.42 -32.43 -27.62
C VAL A 144 18.67 -31.64 -26.34
N VAL A 145 18.30 -30.37 -26.39
CA VAL A 145 18.29 -29.42 -25.29
C VAL A 145 16.87 -28.88 -25.16
N SER A 146 16.22 -29.15 -24.03
CA SER A 146 14.94 -28.54 -23.68
C SER A 146 15.11 -27.26 -22.88
N MET A 147 14.29 -26.25 -23.17
CA MET A 147 14.32 -24.96 -22.48
C MET A 147 12.92 -24.49 -22.09
N GLU A 148 12.83 -23.65 -21.06
CA GLU A 148 11.60 -23.06 -20.54
C GLU A 148 11.74 -21.55 -20.31
N LYS A 149 10.66 -20.80 -20.51
CA LYS A 149 10.52 -19.41 -20.10
C LYS A 149 9.13 -19.15 -19.51
N THR A 150 9.09 -18.40 -18.41
CA THR A 150 7.81 -17.91 -17.85
C THR A 150 7.32 -16.70 -18.67
N VAL A 151 6.09 -16.75 -19.17
CA VAL A 151 5.52 -15.73 -20.09
C VAL A 151 4.37 -14.93 -19.48
N ALA A 152 3.64 -15.50 -18.50
CA ALA A 152 2.57 -14.75 -17.84
C ALA A 152 3.14 -13.68 -16.89
N ALA A 153 2.58 -12.47 -16.95
CA ALA A 153 2.72 -11.50 -15.87
C ALA A 153 2.23 -12.15 -14.56
N ALA A 154 2.96 -11.94 -13.46
CA ALA A 154 2.47 -12.33 -12.14
C ALA A 154 1.01 -11.84 -11.99
N PRO A 155 0.09 -12.67 -11.44
CA PRO A 155 -1.29 -12.26 -11.27
C PRO A 155 -1.33 -10.87 -10.63
N PRO A 156 -2.24 -9.97 -11.07
CA PRO A 156 -2.25 -8.59 -10.60
C PRO A 156 -2.20 -8.59 -9.08
N ALA A 157 -1.17 -7.93 -8.53
CA ALA A 157 -0.92 -7.94 -7.11
C ALA A 157 -2.21 -7.53 -6.39
N ARG A 158 -2.75 -8.40 -5.53
CA ARG A 158 -3.95 -8.08 -4.75
C ARG A 158 -3.69 -6.76 -4.02
N LEU A 159 -4.55 -5.78 -4.28
CA LEU A 159 -4.45 -4.45 -3.68
C LEU A 159 -5.23 -4.44 -2.38
N PHE A 160 -4.61 -3.92 -1.32
CA PHE A 160 -5.16 -3.85 0.02
C PHE A 160 -5.37 -2.39 0.42
N THR A 161 -6.33 -2.18 1.31
CA THR A 161 -6.57 -0.89 1.94
C THR A 161 -5.57 -0.62 3.05
N TYR A 162 -5.45 0.65 3.44
CA TYR A 162 -4.54 1.14 4.47
C TYR A 162 -4.60 0.34 5.78
N ASP A 163 -5.82 0.06 6.26
CA ASP A 163 -6.09 -0.67 7.51
C ASP A 163 -5.58 -2.12 7.51
N HIS A 164 -5.34 -2.70 6.34
CA HIS A 164 -4.98 -4.12 6.19
C HIS A 164 -3.46 -4.33 5.96
N ALA A 165 -2.66 -3.26 6.01
CA ALA A 165 -1.24 -3.30 5.65
C ALA A 165 -0.38 -4.26 6.51
N LEU A 166 -0.67 -4.42 7.80
CA LEU A 166 0.12 -5.28 8.70
C LEU A 166 -0.13 -6.78 8.51
N ARG A 167 -1.10 -7.16 7.66
CA ARG A 167 -1.31 -8.55 7.25
C ARG A 167 -0.14 -9.14 6.46
N ALA A 168 0.81 -8.28 6.05
CA ALA A 168 2.08 -8.66 5.47
C ALA A 168 2.98 -9.51 6.40
N ALA A 169 2.73 -9.49 7.72
CA ALA A 169 3.44 -10.27 8.73
C ALA A 169 2.47 -10.89 9.76
N PRO A 170 1.57 -11.80 9.33
CA PRO A 170 0.44 -12.25 10.15
C PRO A 170 0.88 -13.04 11.37
N ALA A 171 0.52 -12.55 12.55
CA ALA A 171 0.52 -13.31 13.80
C ALA A 171 -0.29 -12.53 14.84
N TRP A 172 -1.22 -13.19 15.52
CA TRP A 172 -2.07 -12.50 16.49
C TRP A 172 -1.25 -11.86 17.63
N TRP A 173 -0.24 -12.58 18.12
CA TRP A 173 0.64 -12.12 19.19
C TRP A 173 1.43 -10.87 18.83
N ARG A 174 1.75 -10.66 17.54
CA ARG A 174 2.40 -9.42 17.07
C ARG A 174 1.47 -8.22 17.25
N GLY A 175 0.19 -8.38 16.92
CA GLY A 175 -0.80 -7.33 17.16
C GLY A 175 -0.93 -6.99 18.64
N ALA A 176 -1.06 -8.01 19.50
CA ALA A 176 -1.14 -7.81 20.95
C ALA A 176 0.13 -7.15 21.52
N LEU A 177 1.31 -7.65 21.14
CA LEU A 177 2.61 -7.10 21.55
C LEU A 177 2.76 -5.64 21.12
N ALA A 178 2.34 -5.29 19.91
CA ALA A 178 2.42 -3.92 19.42
C ALA A 178 1.56 -2.95 20.24
N ILE A 179 0.35 -3.37 20.65
CA ILE A 179 -0.52 -2.57 21.51
C ILE A 179 0.13 -2.39 22.90
N VAL A 180 0.68 -3.46 23.47
CA VAL A 180 1.38 -3.41 24.77
C VAL A 180 2.60 -2.48 24.71
N MET A 181 3.43 -2.61 23.67
CA MET A 181 4.60 -1.75 23.47
C MET A 181 4.22 -0.27 23.29
N LEU A 182 3.13 0.02 22.59
CA LEU A 182 2.62 1.38 22.43
C LEU A 182 2.21 1.98 23.78
N VAL A 183 1.43 1.24 24.57
CA VAL A 183 0.97 1.68 25.90
C VAL A 183 2.15 1.88 26.84
N ALA A 184 3.07 0.92 26.91
CA ALA A 184 4.26 1.01 27.74
C ALA A 184 5.18 2.18 27.33
N GLY A 185 5.38 2.37 26.03
CA GLY A 185 6.14 3.49 25.49
C GLY A 185 5.51 4.83 25.84
N TYR A 186 4.19 4.97 25.69
CA TYR A 186 3.47 6.18 26.04
C TYR A 186 3.51 6.47 27.54
N PHE A 187 3.33 5.45 28.38
CA PHE A 187 3.44 5.60 29.82
C PHE A 187 4.82 6.13 30.22
N LEU A 188 5.89 5.56 29.65
CA LEU A 188 7.25 6.03 29.90
C LEU A 188 7.45 7.50 29.48
N THR A 189 7.04 7.88 28.28
CA THR A 189 7.22 9.27 27.82
C THR A 189 6.34 10.24 28.58
N SER A 190 5.11 9.86 28.94
CA SER A 190 4.20 10.66 29.77
C SER A 190 4.80 10.93 31.16
N VAL A 191 5.37 9.92 31.83
CA VAL A 191 6.06 10.09 33.11
C VAL A 191 7.27 11.03 32.96
N VAL A 192 8.07 10.86 31.91
CA VAL A 192 9.27 11.70 31.69
C VAL A 192 8.91 13.17 31.44
N PHE A 193 7.98 13.44 30.53
CA PHE A 193 7.56 14.82 30.23
C PHE A 193 6.80 15.43 31.40
N GLY A 194 5.92 14.67 32.05
CA GLY A 194 5.17 15.14 33.22
C GLY A 194 6.07 15.49 34.40
N ALA A 195 7.04 14.63 34.75
CA ALA A 195 7.99 14.90 35.82
C ALA A 195 8.86 16.13 35.52
N ALA A 196 9.30 16.29 34.26
CA ALA A 196 10.05 17.48 33.85
C ALA A 196 9.23 18.77 33.96
N ALA A 197 7.94 18.73 33.57
CA ALA A 197 7.06 19.88 33.71
C ALA A 197 6.80 20.25 35.17
N VAL A 198 6.47 19.26 36.02
CA VAL A 198 6.27 19.49 37.46
C VAL A 198 7.53 20.10 38.09
N PHE A 199 8.72 19.60 37.73
CA PHE A 199 9.98 20.17 38.21
C PHE A 199 10.16 21.64 37.81
N VAL A 200 9.89 21.98 36.54
CA VAL A 200 10.00 23.36 36.05
C VAL A 200 8.97 24.28 36.72
N ASP A 201 7.75 23.81 36.91
CA ASP A 201 6.70 24.60 37.56
C ASP A 201 7.01 24.89 39.03
N LEU A 202 7.51 23.89 39.77
CA LEU A 202 7.99 24.09 41.15
C LEU A 202 9.20 25.04 41.18
N ALA A 203 10.16 24.90 40.26
CA ALA A 203 11.36 25.72 40.21
C ALA A 203 11.08 27.19 39.83
N THR A 204 10.03 27.44 39.06
CA THR A 204 9.60 28.79 38.63
C THR A 204 8.56 29.41 39.55
N GLY A 205 8.05 28.66 40.53
CA GLY A 205 6.97 29.09 41.42
C GLY A 205 5.60 29.15 40.75
N ALA A 206 5.44 28.53 39.58
CA ALA A 206 4.16 28.42 38.87
C ALA A 206 3.21 27.40 39.53
N SER A 207 3.76 26.49 40.36
CA SER A 207 2.99 25.59 41.22
C SER A 207 3.71 25.41 42.55
N THR A 208 2.95 25.06 43.59
CA THR A 208 3.47 24.74 44.92
C THR A 208 3.41 23.23 45.20
N VAL A 209 4.08 22.79 46.26
CA VAL A 209 4.00 21.38 46.71
C VAL A 209 2.59 21.03 47.18
N ASP A 210 1.88 22.00 47.80
CA ASP A 210 0.50 21.83 48.25
C ASP A 210 -0.45 21.64 47.06
N ASP A 211 -0.27 22.40 45.97
CA ASP A 211 -1.06 22.21 44.73
C ASP A 211 -0.90 20.80 44.15
N LEU A 212 0.27 20.17 44.33
CA LEU A 212 0.53 18.81 43.86
C LEU A 212 -0.06 17.75 44.80
N ALA A 213 -0.11 18.03 46.11
CA ALA A 213 -0.68 17.15 47.12
C ALA A 213 -2.22 17.07 47.02
N ASP A 214 -2.88 18.14 46.56
CA ASP A 214 -4.33 18.19 46.33
C ASP A 214 -4.78 17.44 45.07
N GLY A 215 -3.84 16.93 44.26
CA GLY A 215 -4.10 15.97 43.19
C GLY A 215 -4.67 16.55 41.89
N ILE A 216 -4.90 17.87 41.81
CA ILE A 216 -5.33 18.55 40.58
C ILE A 216 -4.42 19.76 40.34
N PRO A 217 -3.30 19.60 39.62
CA PRO A 217 -2.51 20.75 39.23
C PRO A 217 -3.33 21.62 38.27
N ARG A 218 -3.41 22.93 38.55
CA ARG A 218 -3.94 23.91 37.59
C ARG A 218 -3.20 23.73 36.26
N LEU A 219 -3.91 23.84 35.13
CA LEU A 219 -3.25 23.69 33.83
C LEU A 219 -2.31 24.87 33.59
N THR A 220 -1.00 24.68 33.79
CA THR A 220 0.03 25.67 33.44
C THR A 220 0.44 25.53 31.97
N PRO A 221 1.05 26.57 31.37
CA PRO A 221 1.61 26.45 30.02
C PRO A 221 2.64 25.30 29.91
N VAL A 222 3.47 25.08 30.93
CA VAL A 222 4.50 24.05 30.91
C VAL A 222 3.88 22.65 30.99
N LEU A 223 2.87 22.45 31.84
CA LEU A 223 2.12 21.18 31.90
C LEU A 223 1.39 20.90 30.59
N MET A 224 0.77 21.92 29.97
CA MET A 224 0.13 21.75 28.66
C MET A 224 1.13 21.38 27.57
N LEU A 225 2.30 22.01 27.55
CA LEU A 225 3.38 21.66 26.61
C LEU A 225 3.83 20.21 26.82
N ALA A 226 4.07 19.79 28.07
CA ALA A 226 4.48 18.42 28.37
C ALA A 226 3.42 17.40 27.97
N ASN A 227 2.13 17.67 28.21
CA ASN A 227 1.04 16.82 27.74
C ASN A 227 1.05 16.68 26.21
N ASN A 228 1.17 17.80 25.48
CA ASN A 228 1.22 17.77 24.01
C ASN A 228 2.43 17.01 23.49
N LEU A 229 3.61 17.16 24.11
CA LEU A 229 4.82 16.43 23.73
C LEU A 229 4.72 14.93 24.05
N ALA A 230 4.12 14.56 25.18
CA ALA A 230 3.87 13.17 25.55
C ALA A 230 2.95 12.50 24.51
N LEU A 231 1.84 13.13 24.14
CA LEU A 231 0.94 12.62 23.12
C LEU A 231 1.58 12.63 21.72
N ALA A 232 2.35 13.67 21.36
CA ALA A 232 3.09 13.71 20.10
C ALA A 232 4.12 12.55 20.00
N SER A 233 4.68 12.10 21.13
CA SER A 233 5.61 10.96 21.17
C SER A 233 4.98 9.63 20.73
N LEU A 234 3.65 9.52 20.73
CA LEU A 234 2.94 8.36 20.17
C LEU A 234 3.31 8.12 18.70
N TRP A 235 3.65 9.17 17.94
CA TRP A 235 4.08 9.03 16.55
C TRP A 235 5.36 8.20 16.41
N PRO A 236 6.53 8.61 16.97
CA PRO A 236 7.73 7.78 16.90
C PRO A 236 7.57 6.42 17.58
N ILE A 237 6.83 6.33 18.70
CA ILE A 237 6.58 5.04 19.37
C ILE A 237 5.83 4.08 18.43
N ALA A 238 4.77 4.53 17.77
CA ALA A 238 3.98 3.71 16.85
C ALA A 238 4.82 3.24 15.66
N VAL A 239 5.59 4.14 15.06
CA VAL A 239 6.46 3.86 13.92
C VAL A 239 7.54 2.83 14.28
N LEU A 240 8.22 3.02 15.41
CA LEU A 240 9.26 2.10 15.90
C LEU A 240 8.66 0.74 16.26
N THR A 241 7.50 0.72 16.91
CA THR A 241 6.80 -0.51 17.29
C THR A 241 6.41 -1.32 16.06
N GLN A 242 5.82 -0.69 15.03
CA GLN A 242 5.52 -1.37 13.78
C GLN A 242 6.78 -1.98 13.16
N TRP A 243 7.87 -1.22 13.13
CA TRP A 243 9.11 -1.66 12.52
C TRP A 243 9.73 -2.85 13.26
N ALA A 244 9.76 -2.79 14.60
CA ALA A 244 10.29 -3.84 15.45
C ALA A 244 9.45 -5.12 15.39
N VAL A 245 8.12 -5.00 15.46
CA VAL A 245 7.21 -6.16 15.62
C VAL A 245 6.82 -6.79 14.28
N PHE A 246 6.55 -5.97 13.26
CA PHE A 246 6.07 -6.45 11.95
C PHE A 246 7.15 -6.42 10.85
N GLY A 247 8.32 -5.81 11.11
CA GLY A 247 9.37 -5.66 10.10
C GLY A 247 8.97 -4.78 8.92
N VAL A 248 7.89 -4.00 9.04
CA VAL A 248 7.39 -3.07 8.03
C VAL A 248 8.10 -1.73 8.21
N ARG A 249 8.69 -1.19 7.14
CA ARG A 249 9.46 0.07 7.22
C ARG A 249 8.58 1.26 7.67
N PRO A 250 9.11 2.20 8.47
CA PRO A 250 8.41 3.40 8.95
C PRO A 250 7.51 4.11 7.95
N ARG A 251 8.02 4.31 6.73
CA ARG A 251 7.36 5.05 5.66
C ARG A 251 5.95 4.55 5.30
N TRP A 252 5.66 3.26 5.52
CA TRP A 252 4.35 2.64 5.21
C TRP A 252 3.29 2.87 6.29
N MET A 253 3.62 3.63 7.34
CA MET A 253 2.64 4.05 8.33
C MET A 253 1.86 5.28 7.86
N SER A 254 2.46 6.21 7.12
CA SER A 254 1.75 7.44 6.72
C SER A 254 0.64 7.17 5.70
N SER A 255 0.91 6.33 4.69
CA SER A 255 -0.03 6.03 3.62
C SER A 255 0.32 4.73 2.90
N VAL A 256 -0.62 4.23 2.10
CA VAL A 256 -0.41 3.08 1.19
C VAL A 256 0.64 3.36 0.11
N ALA A 257 1.00 4.62 -0.14
CA ALA A 257 2.06 5.01 -1.07
C ALA A 257 3.45 5.04 -0.39
N GLY A 258 3.50 4.91 0.94
CA GLY A 258 4.76 4.96 1.70
C GLY A 258 5.36 6.36 1.82
N LEU A 259 4.58 7.42 1.57
CA LEU A 259 4.99 8.82 1.67
C LEU A 259 3.85 9.65 2.29
N TRP A 260 4.18 10.80 2.87
CA TRP A 260 3.18 11.79 3.29
C TRP A 260 2.79 12.68 2.12
N ARG A 261 1.49 12.74 1.80
CA ARG A 261 1.00 13.43 0.59
C ARG A 261 0.63 14.88 0.89
N TRP A 262 1.64 15.73 1.09
CA TRP A 262 1.47 17.16 1.42
C TRP A 262 0.50 17.90 0.49
N ARG A 263 0.64 17.73 -0.83
CA ARG A 263 -0.23 18.39 -1.82
C ARG A 263 -1.71 18.01 -1.65
N TRP A 264 -1.98 16.76 -1.28
CA TRP A 264 -3.33 16.29 -1.01
C TRP A 264 -3.87 16.89 0.28
N MET A 265 -3.09 16.82 1.37
CA MET A 265 -3.48 17.37 2.67
C MET A 265 -3.77 18.87 2.60
N LEU A 266 -2.93 19.66 1.92
CA LEU A 266 -3.12 21.10 1.77
C LEU A 266 -4.39 21.43 0.98
N ARG A 267 -4.69 20.69 -0.09
CA ARG A 267 -5.96 20.85 -0.83
C ARG A 267 -7.16 20.55 0.06
N LEU A 268 -7.07 19.49 0.86
CA LEU A 268 -8.13 19.11 1.78
C LEU A 268 -8.32 20.18 2.87
N ALA A 269 -7.24 20.78 3.37
CA ALA A 269 -7.27 21.85 4.37
C ALA A 269 -7.98 23.12 3.88
N LEU A 270 -7.84 23.47 2.59
CA LEU A 270 -8.55 24.62 1.99
C LEU A 270 -10.08 24.52 2.09
N VAL A 271 -10.63 23.32 2.28
CA VAL A 271 -12.07 23.10 2.45
C VAL A 271 -12.42 22.82 3.91
N ILE A 272 -11.66 21.96 4.59
CA ILE A 272 -11.99 21.54 5.96
C ILE A 272 -11.82 22.69 6.96
N VAL A 273 -10.76 23.49 6.85
CA VAL A 273 -10.47 24.56 7.82
C VAL A 273 -11.60 25.60 7.83
N PRO A 274 -12.04 26.18 6.69
CA PRO A 274 -13.16 27.12 6.69
C PRO A 274 -14.46 26.54 7.27
N VAL A 275 -14.76 25.27 6.97
CA VAL A 275 -15.95 24.61 7.51
C VAL A 275 -15.90 24.53 9.05
N TRP A 276 -14.75 24.18 9.61
CA TRP A 276 -14.59 24.15 11.07
C TRP A 276 -14.60 25.54 11.69
N VAL A 277 -14.01 26.55 11.04
CA VAL A 277 -14.07 27.95 11.50
C VAL A 277 -15.52 28.42 11.58
N VAL A 278 -16.34 28.12 10.58
CA VAL A 278 -17.78 28.43 10.60
C VAL A 278 -18.48 27.66 11.73
N TYR A 279 -18.23 26.36 11.87
CA TYR A 279 -18.83 25.55 12.92
C TYR A 279 -18.51 26.10 14.33
N VAL A 280 -17.24 26.38 14.61
CA VAL A 280 -16.80 26.94 15.89
C VAL A 280 -17.36 28.35 16.08
N GLY A 281 -17.29 29.21 15.07
CA GLY A 281 -17.82 30.57 15.13
C GLY A 281 -19.32 30.59 15.43
N VAL A 282 -20.12 29.75 14.75
CA VAL A 282 -21.55 29.60 15.05
C VAL A 282 -21.78 29.05 16.45
N SER A 283 -20.98 28.07 16.90
CA SER A 283 -21.10 27.51 18.24
C SER A 283 -20.84 28.56 19.32
N LEU A 284 -19.84 29.43 19.13
CA LEU A 284 -19.55 30.55 20.03
C LEU A 284 -20.69 31.59 20.04
N LEU A 285 -21.29 31.89 18.88
CA LEU A 285 -22.41 32.84 18.79
C LEU A 285 -23.70 32.34 19.45
N LEU A 286 -23.84 31.02 19.59
CA LEU A 286 -25.00 30.40 20.25
C LEU A 286 -24.80 30.21 21.76
N GLY A 287 -23.56 30.34 22.25
CA GLY A 287 -23.21 30.23 23.66
C GLY A 287 -23.03 31.60 24.35
N PRO A 288 -22.91 31.62 25.68
CA PRO A 288 -22.49 32.82 26.40
C PRO A 288 -21.06 33.20 25.97
N LEU A 289 -20.88 34.48 25.63
CA LEU A 289 -19.57 35.04 25.30
C LEU A 289 -18.95 35.63 26.55
N ASP A 290 -17.98 34.93 27.12
CA ASP A 290 -17.18 35.46 28.22
C ASP A 290 -16.16 36.49 27.72
N PRO A 291 -15.76 37.46 28.56
CA PRO A 291 -14.73 38.43 28.21
C PRO A 291 -13.41 37.75 27.81
N ILE A 292 -12.71 38.34 26.84
CA ILE A 292 -11.40 37.84 26.41
C ILE A 292 -10.33 38.24 27.44
N GLU A 293 -9.57 37.26 27.91
CA GLU A 293 -8.43 37.44 28.82
C GLU A 293 -7.10 37.30 28.05
N LEU A 294 -6.33 38.39 27.96
CA LEU A 294 -5.01 38.40 27.30
C LEU A 294 -3.88 38.53 28.33
N THR A 295 -3.75 37.52 29.20
CA THR A 295 -2.62 37.42 30.12
C THR A 295 -1.40 36.79 29.43
N GLY A 296 -0.20 36.99 30.00
CA GLY A 296 1.02 36.36 29.48
C GLY A 296 0.93 34.82 29.42
N SER A 297 0.25 34.21 30.39
CA SER A 297 -0.01 32.77 30.44
C SER A 297 -0.93 32.31 29.30
N VAL A 298 -2.01 33.05 29.01
CA VAL A 298 -2.90 32.76 27.87
C VAL A 298 -2.15 32.85 26.55
N VAL A 299 -1.31 33.87 26.36
CA VAL A 299 -0.48 34.00 25.14
C VAL A 299 0.47 32.81 25.00
N ALA A 300 1.13 32.40 26.08
CA ALA A 300 2.00 31.22 26.08
C ALA A 300 1.22 29.94 25.72
N MET A 301 0.03 29.75 26.29
CA MET A 301 -0.85 28.63 25.97
C MET A 301 -1.26 28.63 24.51
N LEU A 302 -1.67 29.77 23.94
CA LEU A 302 -2.04 29.88 22.53
C LEU A 302 -0.88 29.51 21.59
N LEU A 303 0.33 29.96 21.91
CA LEU A 303 1.53 29.56 21.16
C LEU A 303 1.73 28.04 21.22
N ILE A 304 1.59 27.43 22.39
CA ILE A 304 1.72 25.97 22.55
C ILE A 304 0.63 25.25 21.76
N VAL A 305 -0.64 25.68 21.84
CA VAL A 305 -1.75 25.08 21.09
C VAL A 305 -1.45 25.09 19.60
N VAL A 306 -1.12 26.27 19.04
CA VAL A 306 -0.87 26.41 17.60
C VAL A 306 0.35 25.62 17.14
N LEU A 307 1.42 25.58 17.95
CA LEU A 307 2.69 24.97 17.56
C LEU A 307 2.77 23.47 17.81
N THR A 308 2.07 22.94 18.82
CA THR A 308 2.27 21.56 19.29
C THR A 308 1.03 20.67 19.19
N THR A 309 -0.19 21.20 19.28
CA THR A 309 -1.42 20.42 19.14
C THR A 309 -1.55 19.71 17.77
N PRO A 310 -1.08 20.27 16.63
CA PRO A 310 -1.05 19.50 15.39
C PRO A 310 -0.17 18.24 15.45
N PHE A 311 0.94 18.28 16.19
CA PHE A 311 1.80 17.11 16.40
C PHE A 311 1.23 16.13 17.42
N GLN A 312 0.55 16.63 18.45
CA GLN A 312 -0.24 15.83 19.39
C GLN A 312 -1.31 15.02 18.64
N ALA A 313 -2.15 15.68 17.84
CA ALA A 313 -3.19 15.06 17.04
C ALA A 313 -2.60 14.04 16.03
N ALA A 314 -1.45 14.35 15.42
CA ALA A 314 -0.73 13.39 14.61
C ALA A 314 -0.31 12.15 15.40
N GLY A 315 0.29 12.33 16.59
CA GLY A 315 0.66 11.23 17.48
C GLY A 315 -0.49 10.28 17.78
N GLU A 316 -1.64 10.83 18.16
CA GLU A 316 -2.84 10.06 18.48
C GLU A 316 -3.40 9.29 17.28
N GLU A 317 -3.42 9.87 16.08
CA GLU A 317 -3.85 9.17 14.87
C GLU A 317 -2.86 8.09 14.42
N PHE A 318 -1.56 8.33 14.56
CA PHE A 318 -0.52 7.33 14.30
C PHE A 318 -0.61 6.15 15.27
N ALA A 319 -0.89 6.40 16.55
CA ALA A 319 -1.16 5.36 17.52
C ALA A 319 -2.44 4.58 17.20
N ALA A 320 -3.57 5.27 17.12
CA ALA A 320 -4.86 4.63 16.99
C ALA A 320 -5.06 3.98 15.61
N ARG A 321 -4.96 4.75 14.53
CA ARG A 321 -5.25 4.28 13.16
C ARG A 321 -3.99 3.69 12.51
N GLY A 322 -2.83 4.26 12.80
CA GLY A 322 -1.54 3.80 12.27
C GLY A 322 -1.03 2.49 12.87
N LEU A 323 -1.28 2.24 14.15
CA LEU A 323 -0.84 1.01 14.82
C LEU A 323 -2.00 0.15 15.31
N VAL A 324 -2.82 0.61 16.25
CA VAL A 324 -3.84 -0.22 16.94
C VAL A 324 -4.84 -0.83 15.95
N GLN A 325 -5.47 0.00 15.12
CA GLN A 325 -6.45 -0.45 14.12
C GLN A 325 -5.84 -1.48 13.17
N ARG A 326 -4.63 -1.21 12.67
CA ARG A 326 -3.91 -2.08 11.74
C ARG A 326 -3.40 -3.37 12.41
N ALA A 327 -3.03 -3.31 13.69
CA ALA A 327 -2.58 -4.44 14.49
C ALA A 327 -3.73 -5.42 14.71
N VAL A 328 -4.90 -4.93 15.11
CA VAL A 328 -6.14 -5.73 15.23
C VAL A 328 -6.57 -6.25 13.85
N GLY A 329 -6.54 -5.38 12.82
CA GLY A 329 -6.87 -5.77 11.46
C GLY A 329 -6.01 -6.93 10.93
N SER A 330 -4.76 -7.03 11.37
CA SER A 330 -3.85 -8.12 10.98
C SER A 330 -4.29 -9.53 11.42
N TRP A 331 -5.20 -9.62 12.41
CA TRP A 331 -5.74 -10.88 12.92
C TRP A 331 -6.71 -11.54 11.93
N PHE A 332 -7.32 -10.76 11.05
CA PHE A 332 -8.38 -11.22 10.15
C PHE A 332 -7.87 -11.35 8.71
N ARG A 333 -8.38 -12.35 7.97
CA ARG A 333 -8.04 -12.53 6.55
C ARG A 333 -8.91 -11.67 5.63
N HIS A 334 -10.15 -11.41 6.02
CA HIS A 334 -11.12 -10.68 5.21
C HIS A 334 -10.98 -9.16 5.44
N PRO A 335 -10.72 -8.34 4.39
CA PRO A 335 -10.49 -6.89 4.55
C PRO A 335 -11.66 -6.11 5.13
N GLY A 336 -12.89 -6.60 5.01
CA GLY A 336 -14.06 -5.98 5.62
C GLY A 336 -14.12 -6.23 7.14
N VAL A 337 -13.82 -7.46 7.55
CA VAL A 337 -13.84 -7.85 8.98
C VAL A 337 -12.66 -7.21 9.71
N ALA A 338 -11.48 -7.21 9.09
CA ALA A 338 -10.29 -6.53 9.59
C ALA A 338 -10.58 -5.05 9.90
N PHE A 339 -11.25 -4.36 8.97
CA PHE A 339 -11.62 -2.96 9.15
C PHE A 339 -12.66 -2.76 10.25
N ALA A 340 -13.74 -3.54 10.26
CA ALA A 340 -14.78 -3.41 11.27
C ALA A 340 -14.21 -3.64 12.68
N ALA A 341 -13.53 -4.78 12.89
CA ALA A 341 -12.94 -5.11 14.18
C ALA A 341 -11.86 -4.10 14.61
N GLY A 342 -10.96 -3.73 13.69
CA GLY A 342 -9.92 -2.74 13.97
C GLY A 342 -10.50 -1.37 14.33
N THR A 343 -11.55 -0.93 13.63
CA THR A 343 -12.21 0.35 13.89
C THR A 343 -12.93 0.36 15.22
N ILE A 344 -13.64 -0.73 15.57
CA ILE A 344 -14.32 -0.85 16.86
C ILE A 344 -13.30 -0.81 18.00
N VAL A 345 -12.25 -1.63 17.94
CA VAL A 345 -11.23 -1.67 19.01
C VAL A 345 -10.47 -0.35 19.10
N SER A 346 -10.02 0.21 17.98
CA SER A 346 -9.32 1.48 17.97
C SER A 346 -10.20 2.64 18.44
N GLY A 347 -11.47 2.68 18.04
CA GLY A 347 -12.41 3.71 18.44
C GLY A 347 -12.78 3.63 19.92
N ALA A 348 -12.99 2.42 20.43
CA ALA A 348 -13.25 2.19 21.86
C ALA A 348 -12.04 2.59 22.71
N LEU A 349 -10.83 2.16 22.35
CA LEU A 349 -9.61 2.56 23.07
C LEU A 349 -9.38 4.08 23.02
N PHE A 350 -9.66 4.71 21.87
CA PHE A 350 -9.57 6.17 21.74
C PHE A 350 -10.58 6.89 22.63
N ALA A 351 -11.84 6.45 22.66
CA ALA A 351 -12.85 7.01 23.55
C ALA A 351 -12.51 6.82 25.03
N SER A 352 -12.05 5.63 25.42
CA SER A 352 -11.61 5.35 26.79
C SER A 352 -10.40 6.19 27.20
N ALA A 353 -9.47 6.47 26.28
CA ALA A 353 -8.29 7.30 26.56
C ALA A 353 -8.63 8.76 26.89
N HIS A 354 -9.84 9.23 26.53
CA HIS A 354 -10.32 10.56 26.90
C HIS A 354 -10.96 10.61 28.30
N ALA A 355 -11.10 9.45 28.98
CA ALA A 355 -11.58 9.34 30.35
C ALA A 355 -12.92 10.07 30.62
N ALA A 356 -13.83 10.08 29.65
CA ALA A 356 -15.16 10.66 29.82
C ALA A 356 -16.12 9.69 30.50
N ALA A 357 -16.93 10.22 31.42
CA ALA A 357 -18.05 9.50 32.03
C ALA A 357 -19.38 9.78 31.32
N ASP A 358 -19.52 10.96 30.69
CA ASP A 358 -20.74 11.35 30.00
C ASP A 358 -21.00 10.51 28.72
N PRO A 359 -22.21 9.94 28.54
CA PRO A 359 -22.52 9.12 27.37
C PRO A 359 -22.41 9.83 26.03
N TRP A 360 -22.73 11.13 25.95
CA TRP A 360 -22.63 11.90 24.71
C TRP A 360 -21.17 12.15 24.33
N LEU A 361 -20.31 12.44 25.31
CA LEU A 361 -18.86 12.58 25.08
C LEU A 361 -18.23 11.25 24.67
N ILE A 362 -18.57 10.14 25.34
CA ILE A 362 -18.11 8.80 24.95
C ILE A 362 -18.51 8.49 23.51
N ALA A 363 -19.78 8.73 23.16
CA ALA A 363 -20.28 8.54 21.80
C ALA A 363 -19.54 9.45 20.79
N TYR A 364 -19.31 10.71 21.14
CA TYR A 364 -18.55 11.66 20.31
C TYR A 364 -17.15 11.13 20.00
N TYR A 365 -16.37 10.77 21.03
CA TYR A 365 -15.01 10.29 20.83
C TYR A 365 -14.96 8.99 20.02
N PHE A 366 -15.93 8.09 20.23
CA PHE A 366 -16.03 6.86 19.44
C PHE A 366 -16.34 7.17 17.96
N VAL A 367 -17.33 8.03 17.69
CA VAL A 367 -17.72 8.41 16.31
C VAL A 367 -16.59 9.18 15.63
N PHE A 368 -15.90 10.06 16.36
CA PHE A 368 -14.68 10.72 15.88
C PHE A 368 -13.64 9.67 15.47
N GLY A 369 -13.36 8.70 16.35
CA GLY A 369 -12.52 7.52 16.10
C GLY A 369 -12.85 6.76 14.82
N ALA A 370 -14.14 6.45 14.65
CA ALA A 370 -14.67 5.72 13.51
C ALA A 370 -14.61 6.54 12.21
N SER A 371 -14.91 7.84 12.27
CA SER A 371 -14.85 8.74 11.11
C SER A 371 -13.41 8.87 10.59
N ALA A 372 -12.43 9.00 11.48
CA ALA A 372 -11.02 9.03 11.15
C ALA A 372 -10.54 7.71 10.51
N SER A 373 -11.02 6.57 11.02
CA SER A 373 -10.77 5.24 10.44
C SER A 373 -11.34 5.12 9.02
N LEU A 374 -12.56 5.62 8.79
CA LEU A 374 -13.20 5.69 7.48
C LEU A 374 -12.40 6.59 6.53
N ALA A 375 -12.00 7.77 6.97
CA ALA A 375 -11.19 8.71 6.19
C ALA A 375 -9.83 8.10 5.83
N ALA A 376 -9.15 7.42 6.77
CA ALA A 376 -7.88 6.76 6.53
C ALA A 376 -7.98 5.67 5.46
N ARG A 377 -9.02 4.82 5.55
CA ARG A 377 -9.29 3.78 4.55
C ARG A 377 -9.68 4.36 3.20
N ALA A 378 -10.53 5.39 3.17
CA ALA A 378 -11.05 5.97 1.95
C ALA A 378 -10.01 6.80 1.19
N THR A 379 -9.05 7.40 1.89
CA THR A 379 -7.96 8.20 1.30
C THR A 379 -6.64 7.43 1.20
N GLY A 380 -6.54 6.25 1.80
CA GLY A 380 -5.34 5.42 1.80
C GLY A 380 -4.20 5.92 2.67
N GLY A 381 -4.46 6.74 3.68
CA GLY A 381 -3.43 7.26 4.58
C GLY A 381 -3.95 8.18 5.68
N LEU A 382 -3.06 8.61 6.56
CA LEU A 382 -3.39 9.36 7.77
C LEU A 382 -3.54 10.87 7.56
N GLU A 383 -3.31 11.39 6.36
CA GLU A 383 -3.33 12.84 6.11
C GLU A 383 -4.69 13.47 6.44
N ALA A 384 -5.79 12.81 6.03
CA ALA A 384 -7.14 13.31 6.29
C ALA A 384 -7.52 13.27 7.78
N PRO A 385 -7.39 12.13 8.50
CA PRO A 385 -7.72 12.11 9.93
C PRO A 385 -6.82 13.03 10.76
N VAL A 386 -5.52 13.11 10.47
CA VAL A 386 -4.61 14.02 11.20
C VAL A 386 -5.01 15.48 10.99
N LEU A 387 -5.36 15.86 9.75
CA LEU A 387 -5.84 17.21 9.47
C LEU A 387 -7.12 17.54 10.25
N VAL A 388 -8.14 16.67 10.18
CA VAL A 388 -9.42 16.89 10.88
C VAL A 388 -9.19 16.99 12.38
N HIS A 389 -8.35 16.12 12.95
CA HIS A 389 -8.04 16.11 14.37
C HIS A 389 -7.29 17.37 14.80
N ALA A 390 -6.23 17.76 14.08
CA ALA A 390 -5.50 18.98 14.38
C ALA A 390 -6.40 20.23 14.30
N VAL A 391 -7.24 20.33 13.26
CA VAL A 391 -8.18 21.45 13.07
C VAL A 391 -9.22 21.48 14.18
N ASN A 392 -9.79 20.33 14.53
CA ASN A 392 -10.74 20.21 15.63
C ASN A 392 -10.15 20.71 16.94
N ASN A 393 -8.97 20.20 17.34
CA ASN A 393 -8.39 20.52 18.63
C ASN A 393 -7.90 21.97 18.68
N VAL A 394 -7.21 22.46 17.65
CA VAL A 394 -6.71 23.85 17.64
C VAL A 394 -7.86 24.84 17.66
N LEU A 395 -8.90 24.65 16.85
CA LEU A 395 -10.01 25.61 16.77
C LEU A 395 -10.96 25.54 17.96
N LEU A 396 -11.02 24.42 18.69
CA LEU A 396 -11.73 24.35 19.96
C LEU A 396 -10.91 24.94 21.11
N LEU A 397 -9.60 24.67 21.17
CA LEU A 397 -8.74 25.13 22.27
C LEU A 397 -8.46 26.64 22.25
N VAL A 398 -8.34 27.26 21.07
CA VAL A 398 -8.01 28.70 20.95
C VAL A 398 -9.08 29.60 21.60
N PRO A 399 -10.38 29.49 21.26
CA PRO A 399 -11.41 30.29 21.92
C PRO A 399 -11.49 30.01 23.41
N THR A 400 -11.36 28.75 23.82
CA THR A 400 -11.43 28.39 25.24
C THR A 400 -10.26 28.96 26.04
N ALA A 401 -9.06 28.97 25.49
CA ALA A 401 -7.89 29.62 26.11
C ALA A 401 -8.09 31.14 26.21
N LEU A 402 -8.67 31.78 25.19
CA LEU A 402 -8.95 33.21 25.19
C LEU A 402 -10.01 33.63 26.22
N MET A 403 -10.95 32.74 26.56
CA MET A 403 -12.03 32.99 27.52
C MET A 403 -11.66 32.59 28.96
N GLY A 404 -10.41 32.17 29.23
CA GLY A 404 -9.99 31.71 30.56
C GLY A 404 -10.67 30.41 31.03
N GLN A 405 -11.40 29.72 30.14
CA GLN A 405 -12.20 28.54 30.43
C GLN A 405 -11.40 27.23 30.30
N THR A 406 -10.08 27.27 30.45
CA THR A 406 -9.22 26.09 30.25
C THR A 406 -9.50 24.94 31.21
N ASP A 407 -10.02 25.24 32.39
CA ASP A 407 -10.39 24.23 33.39
C ASP A 407 -11.67 23.48 32.97
N GLN A 408 -12.61 24.16 32.30
CA GLN A 408 -13.85 23.56 31.80
C GLN A 408 -13.61 22.61 30.61
N VAL A 409 -12.50 22.77 29.87
CA VAL A 409 -12.12 21.86 28.75
C VAL A 409 -11.96 20.40 29.22
N PHE A 410 -11.61 20.21 30.50
CA PHE A 410 -11.40 18.89 31.07
C PHE A 410 -12.60 18.37 31.86
N GLU A 411 -13.70 19.12 31.91
CA GLU A 411 -14.94 18.67 32.53
C GLU A 411 -15.57 17.57 31.65
N ARG A 412 -15.44 16.33 32.12
CA ARG A 412 -15.93 15.12 31.41
C ARG A 412 -16.80 14.23 32.29
N GLY A 413 -17.30 14.81 33.40
CA GLY A 413 -18.25 14.18 34.31
C GLY A 413 -19.65 14.04 33.72
N GLU A 414 -20.54 13.36 34.43
CA GLU A 414 -21.94 13.21 34.00
C GLU A 414 -22.61 14.59 33.80
N GLY A 415 -23.27 14.78 32.65
CA GLY A 415 -23.96 16.04 32.33
C GLY A 415 -23.08 17.08 31.60
N ALA A 416 -21.79 16.80 31.40
CA ALA A 416 -20.90 17.66 30.61
C ALA A 416 -21.26 17.66 29.10
N GLY A 417 -21.91 16.59 28.62
CA GLY A 417 -22.33 16.45 27.23
C GLY A 417 -23.81 16.69 27.02
N SER A 418 -24.20 16.96 25.77
CA SER A 418 -25.60 17.10 25.37
C SER A 418 -25.85 16.61 23.95
N ALA A 419 -27.12 16.57 23.55
CA ALA A 419 -27.52 16.24 22.18
C ALA A 419 -26.89 17.16 21.12
N PHE A 420 -26.37 18.34 21.50
CA PHE A 420 -25.58 19.20 20.63
C PHE A 420 -24.38 18.47 20.00
N LEU A 421 -23.81 17.47 20.69
CA LEU A 421 -22.69 16.66 20.19
C LEU A 421 -23.05 15.82 18.94
N LEU A 422 -24.33 15.66 18.61
CA LEU A 422 -24.75 15.06 17.32
C LEU A 422 -24.26 15.87 16.12
N LEU A 423 -24.14 17.20 16.25
CA LEU A 423 -23.68 18.08 15.18
C LEU A 423 -22.20 17.82 14.81
N PRO A 424 -21.22 17.90 15.73
CA PRO A 424 -19.83 17.59 15.40
C PRO A 424 -19.63 16.11 15.01
N MET A 425 -20.43 15.18 15.54
CA MET A 425 -20.43 13.78 15.08
C MET A 425 -20.81 13.67 13.60
N ALA A 426 -21.92 14.29 13.21
CA ALA A 426 -22.38 14.32 11.82
C ALA A 426 -21.36 15.01 10.90
N LEU A 427 -20.76 16.11 11.37
CA LEU A 427 -19.72 16.83 10.65
C LEU A 427 -18.48 15.95 10.39
N CYS A 428 -17.99 15.23 11.40
CA CYS A 428 -16.85 14.33 11.27
C CYS A 428 -17.13 13.21 10.25
N LEU A 429 -18.31 12.58 10.31
CA LEU A 429 -18.72 11.56 9.34
C LEU A 429 -18.87 12.12 7.92
N GLY A 430 -19.48 13.29 7.79
CA GLY A 430 -19.64 14.00 6.52
C GLY A 430 -18.29 14.33 5.87
N VAL A 431 -17.34 14.82 6.65
CA VAL A 431 -15.98 15.11 6.16
C VAL A 431 -15.20 13.86 5.82
N ALA A 432 -15.36 12.76 6.56
CA ALA A 432 -14.78 11.47 6.18
C ALA A 432 -15.32 10.99 4.82
N ALA A 433 -16.63 11.09 4.61
CA ALA A 433 -17.28 10.74 3.34
C ALA A 433 -16.83 11.66 2.19
N PHE A 434 -16.78 12.97 2.42
CA PHE A 434 -16.30 13.97 1.46
C PHE A 434 -14.84 13.73 1.08
N SER A 435 -13.95 13.50 2.07
CA SER A 435 -12.53 13.23 1.85
C SER A 435 -12.34 11.99 0.96
N GLY A 436 -13.12 10.93 1.21
CA GLY A 436 -13.11 9.72 0.39
C GLY A 436 -13.62 9.95 -1.04
N TRP A 437 -14.72 10.68 -1.19
CA TRP A 437 -15.24 11.05 -2.51
C TRP A 437 -14.23 11.89 -3.30
N TRP A 438 -13.62 12.89 -2.67
CA TRP A 438 -12.69 13.80 -3.33
C TRP A 438 -11.37 13.11 -3.68
N ALA A 439 -10.86 12.24 -2.80
CA ALA A 439 -9.67 11.44 -3.07
C ALA A 439 -9.83 10.58 -4.34
N ARG A 440 -11.02 10.00 -4.56
CA ARG A 440 -11.33 9.25 -5.80
C ARG A 440 -11.29 10.15 -7.03
N ARG A 441 -11.91 11.34 -6.98
CA ARG A 441 -11.90 12.30 -8.10
C ARG A 441 -10.53 12.87 -8.38
N ALA A 442 -9.71 13.05 -7.35
CA ALA A 442 -8.36 13.58 -7.45
C ALA A 442 -7.31 12.52 -7.83
N GLY A 443 -7.71 11.27 -8.08
CA GLY A 443 -6.78 10.19 -8.46
C GLY A 443 -5.79 9.79 -7.36
N VAL A 444 -6.15 9.99 -6.10
CA VAL A 444 -5.28 9.62 -4.96
C VAL A 444 -5.16 8.10 -4.89
N VAL A 445 -3.94 7.60 -4.70
CA VAL A 445 -3.71 6.16 -4.49
C VAL A 445 -4.27 5.77 -3.12
N THR A 446 -5.35 4.98 -3.12
CA THR A 446 -6.07 4.55 -1.91
C THR A 446 -5.84 3.07 -1.55
N ARG A 447 -5.32 2.28 -2.50
CA ARG A 447 -5.00 0.86 -2.32
C ARG A 447 -3.64 0.56 -2.95
N ALA A 448 -2.88 -0.33 -2.32
CA ALA A 448 -1.57 -0.76 -2.79
C ALA A 448 -1.32 -2.24 -2.43
N PRO A 449 -0.32 -2.90 -3.04
CA PRO A 449 0.14 -4.19 -2.55
C PRO A 449 0.55 -4.12 -1.07
N LEU A 450 0.55 -5.26 -0.38
CA LEU A 450 1.04 -5.32 1.00
C LEU A 450 2.49 -4.80 1.09
N PRO A 451 2.82 -4.04 2.14
CA PRO A 451 4.17 -3.51 2.29
C PRO A 451 5.18 -4.66 2.46
N PRO A 452 6.41 -4.52 1.92
CA PRO A 452 7.47 -5.49 2.17
C PRO A 452 7.79 -5.60 3.66
N THR A 453 8.02 -6.82 4.13
CA THR A 453 8.38 -7.11 5.53
C THR A 453 9.72 -7.82 5.61
N ARG A 454 10.53 -7.46 6.61
CA ARG A 454 11.79 -8.20 6.90
C ARG A 454 11.54 -9.62 7.40
N THR A 455 10.36 -9.87 7.97
CA THR A 455 9.98 -11.15 8.58
C THR A 455 9.56 -12.21 7.57
N ARG A 456 9.29 -11.84 6.31
CA ARG A 456 9.00 -12.77 5.23
C ARG A 456 10.31 -13.02 4.49
N ALA A 457 10.89 -14.20 4.67
CA ALA A 457 12.03 -14.61 3.86
C ALA A 457 11.66 -14.41 2.36
N PRO A 458 12.54 -13.82 1.52
CA PRO A 458 12.36 -13.96 0.09
C PRO A 458 12.22 -15.46 -0.18
N ALA A 459 11.23 -15.85 -0.98
CA ALA A 459 11.12 -17.23 -1.42
C ALA A 459 12.52 -17.63 -1.91
N ARG A 460 13.19 -18.55 -1.18
CA ARG A 460 14.50 -19.04 -1.57
C ARG A 460 14.33 -19.51 -3.01
N ALA A 461 15.01 -18.85 -3.95
CA ALA A 461 15.34 -19.50 -5.21
C ALA A 461 15.97 -20.84 -4.81
N ALA A 462 15.43 -21.95 -5.35
CA ALA A 462 15.93 -23.28 -5.08
C ALA A 462 17.46 -23.26 -5.18
N PRO A 463 18.18 -23.91 -4.24
CA PRO A 463 19.64 -23.90 -4.27
C PRO A 463 20.08 -24.43 -5.63
N ARG A 464 20.86 -23.63 -6.36
CA ARG A 464 21.64 -24.12 -7.49
C ARG A 464 22.53 -25.23 -6.93
N SER A 465 22.30 -26.46 -7.37
CA SER A 465 23.20 -27.58 -7.11
C SER A 465 24.60 -27.18 -7.61
N PRO A 466 25.65 -27.27 -6.78
CA PRO A 466 27.00 -27.13 -7.27
C PRO A 466 27.45 -28.44 -7.92
N GLY A 467 28.05 -28.31 -9.11
CA GLY A 467 29.12 -29.16 -9.66
C GLY A 467 28.86 -30.64 -9.80
#